data_AF-A0A8E0NAL2-F1
#
_entry.id   AF-A0A8E0NAL2-F1
#
_cell.length_a   1.000
_cell.length_b   1.000
_cell.length_c   1.000
_cell.angle_alpha   90.00
_cell.angle_beta   90.00
_cell.angle_gamma   90.00
#
_symmetry.space_group_name_H-M   'P 1'
#
loop_
_entity.id
_entity.type
_entity.pdbx_description
1 polymer ?
#
loop_
_entity_poly.entity_id
_entity_poly.type
_entity_poly.pdbx_seq_one_letter_code
_entity_poly.pdbx_strand_id
1 'polypeptide(L)'
;MSKTIPAAFQATLHIRDHCLCLHAQRAARRLARRFDEAFRPLGITSGQFSLMNGLNRPTPPPISALATLLAMDRSTVTANLKPLERQGLATVSIDPEDRRSAARP
;
A
#
# COMPACT_ATOMS: atom_id res chain seq x y z
N MET A 1 -40.32 -15.43 10.95
CA MET A 1 -40.27 -16.28 9.74
C MET A 1 -38.87 -16.22 9.18
N SER A 2 -38.04 -17.23 9.45
CA SER A 2 -36.69 -17.32 8.89
C SER A 2 -36.82 -17.60 7.40
N LYS A 3 -36.43 -16.65 6.54
CA LYS A 3 -36.33 -16.91 5.10
C LYS A 3 -35.22 -17.94 4.92
N THR A 4 -35.58 -19.17 4.55
CA THR A 4 -34.62 -20.22 4.19
C THR A 4 -33.75 -19.68 3.07
N ILE A 5 -32.47 -19.46 3.38
CA ILE A 5 -31.50 -18.99 2.41
C ILE A 5 -31.35 -20.09 1.35
N PRO A 6 -31.54 -19.80 0.06
CA PRO A 6 -31.38 -20.80 -0.99
C PRO A 6 -30.03 -21.52 -0.86
N ALA A 7 -30.02 -22.85 -1.03
CA ALA A 7 -28.82 -23.68 -0.85
C ALA A 7 -27.60 -23.15 -1.63
N ALA A 8 -27.84 -22.54 -2.80
CA ALA A 8 -26.81 -21.90 -3.61
C ALA A 8 -26.01 -20.79 -2.88
N PHE A 9 -26.58 -20.11 -1.89
CA PHE A 9 -25.91 -19.04 -1.15
C PHE A 9 -25.26 -19.51 0.16
N GLN A 10 -25.50 -20.75 0.60
CA GLN A 10 -24.94 -21.25 1.86
C GLN A 10 -23.41 -21.24 1.83
N ALA A 11 -22.81 -21.71 0.74
CA ALA A 11 -21.37 -21.69 0.55
C ALA A 11 -20.81 -20.25 0.54
N THR A 12 -21.49 -19.32 -0.13
CA THR A 12 -21.09 -17.91 -0.18
C THR A 12 -21.10 -17.27 1.21
N LEU A 13 -22.13 -17.51 2.01
CA LEU A 13 -22.23 -16.98 3.37
C LEU A 13 -21.19 -17.60 4.30
N HIS A 14 -20.97 -18.91 4.18
CA HIS A 14 -19.93 -19.59 4.92
C HIS A 14 -18.54 -18.98 4.63
N ILE A 15 -18.20 -18.78 3.35
CA ILE A 15 -16.94 -18.11 2.95
C ILE A 15 -16.89 -16.67 3.48
N ARG A 16 -17.96 -15.88 3.34
CA ARG A 16 -18.01 -14.49 3.84
C ARG A 16 -17.70 -14.41 5.33
N ASP A 17 -18.23 -15.34 6.11
CA ASP A 17 -18.14 -15.29 7.57
C ASP A 17 -16.82 -15.88 8.09
N HIS A 18 -16.13 -16.73 7.33
CA HIS A 18 -14.90 -17.42 7.77
C HIS A 18 -13.64 -17.08 6.96
N CYS A 19 -13.74 -16.31 5.87
CA CYS A 19 -12.59 -15.98 5.01
C CYS A 19 -11.66 -14.97 5.68
N LEU A 20 -10.49 -15.44 6.12
CA LEU A 20 -9.44 -14.62 6.73
C LEU A 20 -8.98 -13.47 5.80
N CYS A 21 -8.87 -13.73 4.50
CA CYS A 21 -8.48 -12.71 3.52
C CYS A 21 -9.50 -11.55 3.50
N LEU A 22 -10.79 -11.86 3.43
CA LEU A 22 -11.84 -10.84 3.42
C LEU A 22 -11.83 -10.02 4.71
N HIS A 23 -11.71 -10.68 5.86
CA HIS A 23 -11.66 -10.00 7.16
C HIS A 23 -10.42 -9.12 7.31
N ALA A 24 -9.24 -9.60 6.93
CA ALA A 24 -8.00 -8.83 6.94
C ALA A 24 -8.09 -7.60 6.03
N GLN A 25 -8.61 -7.76 4.81
CA GLN A 25 -8.80 -6.64 3.89
C GLN A 25 -9.81 -5.60 4.43
N ARG A 26 -10.89 -6.03 5.08
CA ARG A 26 -11.86 -5.12 5.72
C ARG A 26 -11.23 -4.35 6.88
N ALA A 27 -10.46 -5.04 7.72
CA ALA A 27 -9.73 -4.43 8.82
C ALA A 27 -8.71 -3.40 8.30
N ALA A 28 -7.87 -3.78 7.33
CA ALA A 28 -6.90 -2.90 6.71
C ALA A 28 -7.55 -1.64 6.12
N ARG A 29 -8.64 -1.77 5.36
CA ARG A 29 -9.38 -0.61 4.82
C ARG A 29 -9.96 0.30 5.92
N ARG A 30 -10.43 -0.27 7.03
CA ARG A 30 -10.97 0.52 8.14
C ARG A 30 -9.87 1.27 8.90
N LEU A 31 -8.71 0.64 9.08
CA LEU A 31 -7.53 1.30 9.65
C LEU A 31 -7.05 2.42 8.73
N ALA A 32 -6.85 2.15 7.44
CA ALA A 32 -6.41 3.14 6.46
C ALA A 32 -7.29 4.39 6.49
N ARG A 33 -8.63 4.23 6.41
CA ARG A 33 -9.56 5.38 6.49
C ARG A 33 -9.40 6.21 7.77
N ARG A 34 -9.22 5.56 8.92
CA ARG A 34 -9.03 6.26 10.19
C ARG A 34 -7.74 7.07 10.21
N PHE A 35 -6.65 6.53 9.66
CA PHE A 35 -5.40 7.26 9.53
C PHE A 35 -5.48 8.37 8.49
N ASP A 36 -6.11 8.12 7.34
CA ASP A 36 -6.33 9.13 6.30
C ASP A 36 -7.14 10.32 6.83
N GLU A 37 -8.18 10.07 7.64
CA GLU A 37 -8.95 11.13 8.31
C GLU A 37 -8.08 11.95 9.27
N ALA A 38 -7.24 11.29 10.07
CA ALA A 38 -6.32 11.94 11.00
C ALA A 38 -5.21 12.73 10.28
N PHE A 39 -4.74 12.25 9.14
CA PHE A 39 -3.70 12.88 8.33
C PHE A 39 -4.21 13.91 7.33
N ARG A 40 -5.54 14.04 7.17
CA ARG A 40 -6.15 15.03 6.28
C ARG A 40 -5.61 16.46 6.47
N PRO A 41 -5.40 16.99 7.70
CA PRO A 41 -4.82 18.32 7.89
C PRO A 41 -3.36 18.43 7.43
N LEU A 42 -2.65 17.30 7.36
CA LEU A 42 -1.24 17.22 6.95
C LEU A 42 -1.11 17.02 5.42
N GLY A 43 -2.21 16.79 4.71
CA GLY A 43 -2.20 16.61 3.25
C GLY A 43 -1.54 15.31 2.78
N ILE A 44 -1.47 14.28 3.64
CA ILE A 44 -0.90 12.96 3.33
C ILE A 44 -1.89 11.82 3.59
N THR A 45 -1.66 10.67 2.95
CA THR A 45 -2.40 9.42 3.20
C THR A 45 -1.62 8.46 4.10
N SER A 46 -2.32 7.49 4.68
CA SER A 46 -1.75 6.36 5.42
C SER A 46 -0.72 5.56 4.61
N GLY A 47 -0.94 5.39 3.30
CA GLY A 47 0.02 4.76 2.38
C GLY A 47 1.31 5.59 2.22
N GLN A 48 1.17 6.90 2.03
CA GLN A 48 2.30 7.83 1.96
C GLN A 48 3.07 7.90 3.29
N PHE A 49 2.36 7.91 4.41
CA PHE A 49 2.97 7.83 5.73
C PHE A 49 3.76 6.53 5.93
N SER A 50 3.20 5.38 5.53
CA SER A 50 3.89 4.09 5.61
C SER A 50 5.15 4.07 4.75
N LEU A 51 5.09 4.69 3.56
CA LEU A 51 6.22 4.88 2.67
C LEU A 51 7.32 5.74 3.30
N MET A 52 6.97 6.88 3.90
CA MET A 52 7.93 7.72 4.62
C MET A 52 8.59 6.98 5.78
N ASN A 53 7.83 6.16 6.52
CA ASN A 53 8.40 5.32 7.56
C ASN A 53 9.39 4.27 7.00
N GLY A 54 9.09 3.68 5.84
CA GLY A 54 10.01 2.77 5.15
C GLY A 54 11.27 3.45 4.60
N LEU A 55 11.22 4.76 4.35
CA LEU A 55 12.35 5.60 3.96
C LEU A 55 13.19 6.07 5.16
N ASN A 56 12.64 6.07 6.38
CA ASN A 56 13.30 6.56 7.59
C ASN A 56 14.37 5.59 8.10
N ARG A 57 15.52 5.56 7.44
CA ARG A 57 16.65 4.68 7.74
C ARG A 57 17.97 5.28 7.24
N PRO A 58 19.14 4.83 7.74
CA PRO A 58 20.43 5.46 7.43
C PRO A 58 20.81 5.47 5.94
N THR A 59 20.35 4.47 5.17
CA THR A 59 20.68 4.33 3.74
C THR A 59 19.39 4.23 2.91
N PRO A 60 19.17 5.10 1.92
CA PRO A 60 17.97 5.07 1.09
C PRO A 60 17.73 3.70 0.42
N PRO A 61 16.51 3.17 0.42
CA PRO A 61 16.18 1.95 -0.31
C PRO A 61 16.03 2.16 -1.82
N PRO A 62 16.35 1.13 -2.63
CA PRO A 62 15.80 1.06 -3.97
C PRO A 62 14.27 0.89 -3.90
N ILE A 63 13.56 1.41 -4.92
CA ILE A 63 12.09 1.34 -4.99
C ILE A 63 11.58 -0.10 -4.90
N SER A 64 12.31 -1.08 -5.44
CA SER A 64 11.95 -2.50 -5.35
C SER A 64 11.92 -3.00 -3.91
N ALA A 65 12.85 -2.57 -3.06
CA ALA A 65 12.87 -2.96 -1.65
C ALA A 65 11.70 -2.32 -0.88
N LEU A 66 11.31 -1.08 -1.20
CA LEU A 66 10.11 -0.45 -0.63
C LEU A 66 8.83 -1.17 -1.06
N ALA A 67 8.73 -1.54 -2.33
CA ALA A 67 7.60 -2.31 -2.87
C ALA A 67 7.42 -3.63 -2.10
N THR A 68 8.52 -4.38 -1.92
CA THR A 68 8.51 -5.62 -1.11
C THR A 68 8.14 -5.36 0.34
N LEU A 69 8.76 -4.37 0.99
CA LEU A 69 8.52 -4.05 2.40
C LEU A 69 7.05 -3.67 2.67
N LEU A 70 6.46 -2.89 1.77
CA LEU A 70 5.11 -2.36 1.92
C LEU A 70 4.03 -3.30 1.36
N ALA A 71 4.43 -4.44 0.78
CA ALA A 71 3.55 -5.33 0.02
C ALA A 71 2.74 -4.57 -1.06
N MET A 72 3.42 -3.70 -1.79
CA MET A 72 2.85 -2.85 -2.85
C MET A 72 3.55 -3.11 -4.17
N ASP A 73 2.82 -2.96 -5.27
CA ASP A 73 3.44 -2.95 -6.60
C ASP A 73 4.33 -1.71 -6.77
N ARG A 74 5.38 -1.84 -7.59
CA ARG A 74 6.32 -0.76 -7.88
C ARG A 74 5.63 0.51 -8.40
N SER A 75 4.57 0.35 -9.20
CA SER A 75 3.75 1.47 -9.71
C SER A 75 3.01 2.22 -8.60
N THR A 76 2.57 1.51 -7.56
CA THR A 76 1.91 2.10 -6.40
C THR A 76 2.92 2.89 -5.55
N VAL A 77 4.13 2.36 -5.37
CA VAL A 77 5.20 3.08 -4.67
C VAL A 77 5.58 4.36 -5.42
N THR A 78 5.79 4.29 -6.74
CA THR A 78 6.13 5.48 -7.54
C THR A 78 4.99 6.50 -7.58
N ALA A 79 3.73 6.05 -7.64
CA ALA A 79 2.58 6.93 -7.56
C ALA A 79 2.48 7.64 -6.20
N ASN A 80 2.84 6.98 -5.09
CA ASN A 80 2.86 7.58 -3.75
C ASN A 80 4.07 8.51 -3.52
N LEU A 81 5.21 8.27 -4.17
CA LEU A 81 6.38 9.15 -4.10
C LEU A 81 6.13 10.51 -4.76
N LYS A 82 5.47 10.55 -5.93
CA LYS A 82 5.26 11.80 -6.69
C LYS A 82 4.60 12.94 -5.88
N PRO A 83 3.53 12.72 -5.09
CA PRO A 83 2.98 13.76 -4.21
C PRO A 83 3.95 14.15 -3.09
N LEU A 84 4.68 13.20 -2.49
CA LEU A 84 5.62 13.47 -1.41
C LEU A 84 6.80 14.32 -1.89
N GLU A 85 7.33 14.05 -3.08
CA GLU A 85 8.37 14.88 -3.70
C GLU A 85 7.89 16.30 -3.96
N ARG A 86 6.66 16.46 -4.49
CA ARG A 86 6.05 17.78 -4.71
C ARG A 86 5.85 18.58 -3.42
N GLN A 87 5.69 17.89 -2.28
CA GLN A 87 5.58 18.50 -0.96
C GLN A 87 6.94 18.66 -0.25
N GLY A 88 8.05 18.26 -0.88
CA GLY A 88 9.38 18.31 -0.27
C GLY A 88 9.61 17.29 0.86
N LEU A 89 8.77 16.25 0.94
CA LEU A 89 8.81 15.22 1.99
C LEU A 89 9.66 14.00 1.61
N ALA A 90 10.03 13.87 0.33
CA ALA A 90 10.90 12.82 -0.18
C ALA A 90 11.69 13.33 -1.39
N THR A 91 12.81 12.65 -1.69
CA THR A 91 13.61 12.89 -2.90
C THR A 91 13.89 11.56 -3.56
N VAL A 92 13.60 11.42 -4.86
CA VAL A 92 14.00 10.26 -5.65
C VAL A 92 15.23 10.64 -6.48
N SER A 93 16.33 9.94 -6.26
CA SER A 93 17.53 10.04 -7.09
C SER A 93 17.74 8.77 -7.90
N ILE A 94 18.40 8.93 -9.05
CA ILE A 94 18.94 7.80 -9.80
C ILE A 94 20.28 7.46 -9.15
N ASP A 95 20.45 6.21 -8.76
CA ASP A 95 21.74 5.71 -8.30
C ASP A 95 22.67 5.56 -9.54
N PRO A 96 23.79 6.31 -9.61
CA PRO A 96 24.73 6.23 -10.74
C PRO A 96 25.38 4.85 -10.90
N GLU A 97 25.38 4.01 -9.86
CA GLU A 97 25.86 2.63 -9.91
C GLU A 97 24.75 1.63 -10.31
N ASP A 98 23.48 2.04 -10.32
CA ASP A 98 22.35 1.24 -10.80
C ASP A 98 22.24 1.29 -12.34
N ARG A 99 23.29 0.81 -13.03
CA ARG A 99 23.37 0.68 -14.49
C ARG A 99 22.56 -0.51 -15.04
N ARG A 100 21.41 -0.86 -14.43
CA ARG A 100 20.51 -1.92 -14.93
C ARG A 100 19.77 -1.58 -16.23
N SER A 101 20.13 -0.47 -16.86
CA SER A 101 19.75 -0.11 -18.23
C SER A 101 20.98 0.07 -19.13
N ALA A 102 22.04 -0.73 -18.93
CA ALA A 102 22.95 -1.02 -20.03
C ALA A 102 22.18 -1.85 -21.08
N ALA A 103 21.39 -1.16 -21.91
CA ALA A 103 20.98 -1.69 -23.19
C ALA A 103 22.26 -2.10 -23.93
N ARG A 104 22.35 -3.37 -24.26
CA ARG A 104 23.40 -3.92 -25.10
C ARG A 104 22.87 -5.22 -25.72
N PRO A 105 23.07 -5.43 -27.02
CA PRO A 105 22.74 -4.58 -28.17
C PRO A 105 21.24 -4.63 -28.54
#